data_AF-A0A382EVN8-F1
#
_entry.id   AF-A0A382EVN8-F1
#
_cell.length_a   1.000
_cell.length_b   1.000
_cell.length_c   1.000
_cell.angle_alpha   90.00
_cell.angle_beta   90.00
_cell.angle_gamma   90.00
#
_symmetry.space_group_name_H-M   'P 1'
#
loop_
_entity.id
_entity.type
_entity.pdbx_description
1 polymer ?
#
loop_
_entity_poly.entity_id
_entity_poly.type
_entity_poly.pdbx_seq_one_letter_code
_entity_poly.pdbx_strand_id
1 'polypeptide(L)'
;MKVTHMQVLPLLVLLGFTGCSHTSPYLASKDPALGGIPSLAPDYRLLLLGDAGDPRKGPVLPLLSDWASQFPRRSTVVFLGDNIYPEGITPERAHQADATILGPQVDAVTGSGADGVFVPGNHDWAYARSGDIGLHAVRRQADYINERLGDGSFLPEGGKPGPVVRDLPAENPSLRLVVLDTQWWLHSASKPAVNKAT
;
A
#
# COMPACT_ATOMS: atom_id res chain seq x y z
N MET A 1 19.12 -1.58 58.51
CA MET A 1 18.04 -1.92 57.55
C MET A 1 18.67 -2.21 56.20
N LYS A 2 18.71 -3.47 55.76
CA LYS A 2 19.13 -3.87 54.41
C LYS A 2 17.89 -4.38 53.69
N VAL A 3 17.40 -3.64 52.70
CA VAL A 3 16.37 -4.12 51.78
C VAL A 3 17.09 -4.84 50.65
N THR A 4 16.88 -6.15 50.56
CA THR A 4 17.38 -7.02 49.50
C THR A 4 16.73 -6.65 48.16
N HIS A 5 17.54 -6.21 47.22
CA HIS A 5 17.17 -6.16 45.81
C HIS A 5 17.27 -7.56 45.17
N MET A 6 16.37 -7.79 44.21
CA MET A 6 16.65 -8.54 42.98
C MET A 6 16.34 -10.04 42.97
N GLN A 7 15.05 -10.37 42.88
CA GLN A 7 14.57 -11.64 42.31
C GLN A 7 13.53 -11.45 41.19
N VAL A 8 13.49 -10.28 40.54
CA VAL A 8 12.54 -10.02 39.42
C VAL A 8 13.14 -10.41 38.05
N LEU A 9 14.45 -10.64 37.98
CA LEU A 9 15.17 -10.90 36.73
C LEU A 9 14.91 -12.27 36.05
N PRO A 10 14.63 -13.40 36.74
CA PRO A 10 14.46 -14.67 36.05
C PRO A 10 13.08 -14.83 35.38
N LEU A 11 12.07 -14.05 35.79
CA LEU A 11 10.70 -14.16 35.25
C LEU A 11 10.55 -13.43 33.90
N LEU A 12 11.35 -12.38 33.66
CA LEU A 12 11.29 -11.59 32.42
C LEU A 12 11.95 -12.31 31.22
N VAL A 13 12.93 -13.19 31.47
CA VAL A 13 13.64 -13.95 30.42
C VAL A 13 12.81 -15.11 29.89
N LEU A 14 11.88 -15.66 30.69
CA LEU A 14 11.06 -16.80 30.31
C LEU A 14 9.91 -16.43 29.33
N LEU A 15 9.50 -15.16 29.30
CA LEU A 15 8.44 -14.64 28.43
C LEU A 15 8.90 -14.36 26.98
N GLY A 16 10.20 -14.38 26.70
CA GLY A 16 10.76 -14.12 25.36
C GLY A 16 10.77 -15.31 24.40
N PHE A 17 10.61 -16.54 24.91
CA PHE A 17 10.78 -17.77 24.13
C PHE A 17 9.48 -18.55 23.88
N THR A 18 8.34 -18.09 24.40
CA THR A 18 7.03 -18.72 24.17
C THR A 18 6.21 -18.06 23.06
N GLY A 19 6.83 -17.18 22.26
CA GLY A 19 6.21 -16.65 21.06
C GLY A 19 6.13 -17.76 20.01
N CYS A 20 4.92 -18.28 19.75
CA CYS A 20 4.67 -19.10 18.57
C CYS A 20 4.80 -18.24 17.31
N SER A 21 6.04 -17.98 16.87
CA SER A 21 6.31 -17.40 15.56
C SER A 21 6.53 -18.54 14.58
N HIS A 22 5.67 -18.65 13.58
CA HIS A 22 5.83 -19.64 12.51
C HIS A 22 7.05 -19.26 11.67
N THR A 23 8.02 -20.17 11.50
CA THR A 23 9.27 -19.89 10.75
C THR A 23 9.12 -20.08 9.23
N SER A 24 7.98 -20.57 8.78
CA SER A 24 7.71 -20.88 7.37
C SER A 24 6.48 -20.12 6.89
N PRO A 25 6.51 -19.53 5.69
CA PRO A 25 5.34 -18.90 5.10
C PRO A 25 4.23 -19.94 4.89
N TYR A 26 2.98 -19.54 5.07
CA TYR A 26 1.81 -20.35 4.74
C TYR A 26 1.62 -20.37 3.22
N LEU A 27 2.50 -21.10 2.54
CA LEU A 27 2.34 -21.41 1.12
C LEU A 27 1.51 -22.69 1.01
N ALA A 28 0.36 -22.61 0.32
CA ALA A 28 -0.38 -23.80 -0.05
C ALA A 28 0.55 -24.72 -0.87
N SER A 29 0.63 -26.00 -0.49
CA SER A 29 1.59 -26.98 -1.05
C SER A 29 1.35 -27.33 -2.53
N LYS A 30 0.26 -26.81 -3.10
CA LYS A 30 -0.09 -26.80 -4.51
C LYS A 30 -0.74 -25.45 -4.74
N ASP A 31 -0.37 -24.76 -5.83
CA ASP A 31 -1.25 -23.72 -6.35
C ASP A 31 -2.63 -24.38 -6.50
N PRO A 32 -3.63 -24.02 -5.68
CA PRO A 32 -4.97 -24.50 -5.96
C PRO A 32 -5.22 -24.05 -7.39
N ALA A 33 -5.65 -24.97 -8.27
CA ALA A 33 -6.10 -24.58 -9.60
C ALA A 33 -6.97 -23.34 -9.40
N LEU A 34 -6.56 -22.19 -9.99
CA LEU A 34 -7.21 -20.91 -9.74
C LEU A 34 -8.71 -21.17 -9.86
N GLY A 35 -9.39 -21.20 -8.71
CA GLY A 35 -10.83 -21.35 -8.71
C GLY A 35 -11.35 -20.23 -9.58
N GLY A 36 -12.36 -20.50 -10.41
CA GLY A 36 -13.02 -19.43 -11.14
C GLY A 36 -13.36 -18.31 -10.15
N ILE A 37 -13.25 -17.06 -10.62
CA ILE A 37 -13.53 -15.90 -9.77
C ILE A 37 -14.91 -16.09 -9.13
N PRO A 38 -15.03 -16.01 -7.78
CA PRO A 38 -16.29 -16.27 -7.10
C PRO A 38 -17.42 -15.41 -7.66
N SER A 39 -18.50 -16.05 -8.10
CA SER A 39 -19.64 -15.40 -8.77
C SER A 39 -20.66 -14.79 -7.79
N LEU A 40 -20.59 -15.14 -6.50
CA LEU A 40 -21.46 -14.55 -5.48
C LEU A 40 -21.07 -13.10 -5.23
N ALA A 41 -22.03 -12.19 -5.38
CA ALA A 41 -21.83 -10.76 -5.16
C ALA A 41 -21.53 -10.46 -3.68
N PRO A 42 -20.39 -9.84 -3.34
CA PRO A 42 -20.11 -9.38 -1.99
C PRO A 42 -20.88 -8.10 -1.66
N ASP A 43 -20.97 -7.77 -0.37
CA ASP A 43 -21.41 -6.44 0.08
C ASP A 43 -20.41 -5.37 -0.37
N TYR A 44 -19.12 -5.65 -0.17
CA TYR A 44 -18.01 -4.86 -0.70
C TYR A 44 -16.75 -5.73 -0.83
N ARG A 45 -15.86 -5.39 -1.77
CA ARG A 45 -14.62 -6.12 -2.07
C ARG A 45 -13.43 -5.17 -2.03
N LEU A 46 -12.38 -5.57 -1.30
CA LEU A 46 -11.05 -4.97 -1.43
C LEU A 46 -10.14 -5.95 -2.14
N LEU A 47 -9.41 -5.45 -3.13
CA LEU A 47 -8.35 -6.18 -3.82
C LEU A 47 -7.03 -5.50 -3.50
N LEU A 48 -6.11 -6.21 -2.86
CA LEU A 48 -4.88 -5.64 -2.32
C LEU A 48 -3.68 -6.13 -3.13
N LEU A 49 -2.85 -5.22 -3.63
CA LEU A 49 -1.64 -5.54 -4.39
C LEU A 49 -0.47 -4.69 -3.89
N GLY A 50 0.64 -5.30 -3.47
CA GLY A 50 1.90 -4.61 -3.21
C GLY A 50 2.93 -4.89 -4.30
N ASP A 51 4.06 -4.19 -4.26
CA ASP A 51 5.26 -4.50 -5.04
C ASP A 51 5.03 -4.52 -6.57
N ALA A 52 4.10 -3.68 -7.05
CA ALA A 52 3.69 -3.61 -8.45
C ALA A 52 4.66 -2.82 -9.35
N GLY A 53 5.74 -2.28 -8.77
CA GLY A 53 6.69 -1.39 -9.45
C GLY A 53 7.60 -2.03 -10.49
N ASP A 54 7.50 -3.34 -10.72
CA ASP A 54 8.24 -4.04 -11.76
C ASP A 54 7.38 -4.17 -13.03
N PRO A 55 7.80 -3.61 -14.17
CA PRO A 55 7.02 -3.62 -15.41
C PRO A 55 6.91 -5.00 -16.08
N ARG A 56 7.49 -6.06 -15.50
CA ARG A 56 7.33 -7.42 -16.02
C ARG A 56 5.84 -7.78 -16.13
N LYS A 57 5.40 -8.01 -17.36
CA LYS A 57 4.03 -8.39 -17.69
C LYS A 57 3.72 -9.79 -17.16
N GLY A 58 3.21 -9.86 -15.94
CA GLY A 58 2.60 -11.05 -15.36
C GLY A 58 1.06 -11.01 -15.46
N PRO A 59 0.38 -12.12 -15.16
CA PRO A 59 -1.07 -12.18 -15.23
C PRO A 59 -1.77 -11.39 -14.10
N VAL A 60 -1.02 -10.83 -13.15
CA VAL A 60 -1.56 -10.23 -11.91
C VAL A 60 -2.43 -9.01 -12.21
N LEU A 61 -1.96 -8.02 -12.97
CA LEU A 61 -2.75 -6.82 -13.27
C LEU A 61 -4.00 -7.11 -14.11
N PRO A 62 -3.93 -7.94 -15.19
CA PRO A 62 -5.13 -8.40 -15.88
C PRO A 62 -6.11 -9.13 -14.95
N LEU A 63 -5.63 -10.05 -14.13
CA LEU A 63 -6.48 -10.79 -13.19
C LEU A 63 -7.12 -9.85 -12.15
N LEU A 64 -6.37 -8.88 -11.65
CA LEU A 64 -6.87 -7.86 -10.72
C LEU A 64 -8.03 -7.07 -11.34
N SER A 65 -7.86 -6.64 -12.60
CA SER A 65 -8.89 -5.95 -13.38
C SER A 65 -10.12 -6.84 -13.59
N ASP A 66 -9.92 -8.11 -13.96
CA ASP A 66 -11.02 -9.08 -14.13
C ASP A 66 -11.81 -9.27 -12.82
N TRP A 67 -11.13 -9.40 -11.68
CA TRP A 67 -11.78 -9.52 -10.38
C TRP A 67 -12.55 -8.26 -9.98
N ALA A 68 -12.01 -7.09 -10.26
CA ALA A 68 -12.65 -5.81 -9.95
C ALA A 68 -13.88 -5.56 -10.84
N SER A 69 -13.78 -5.89 -12.14
CA SER A 69 -14.82 -5.64 -13.15
C SER A 69 -16.11 -6.44 -12.97
N GLN A 70 -16.09 -7.51 -12.15
CA GLN A 70 -17.31 -8.26 -11.84
C GLN A 70 -18.31 -7.45 -11.00
N PHE A 71 -17.79 -6.63 -10.08
CA PHE A 71 -18.59 -5.82 -9.17
C PHE A 71 -17.97 -4.42 -9.02
N PRO A 72 -17.89 -3.62 -10.09
CA PRO A 72 -17.09 -2.39 -10.13
C PRO A 72 -17.53 -1.38 -9.06
N ARG A 73 -18.85 -1.20 -8.89
CA ARG A 73 -19.41 -0.28 -7.86
C ARG A 73 -19.35 -0.81 -6.43
N ARG A 74 -18.80 -2.02 -6.22
CA ARG A 74 -18.62 -2.66 -4.91
C ARG A 74 -17.20 -3.16 -4.72
N SER A 75 -16.25 -2.62 -5.48
CA SER A 75 -14.85 -3.02 -5.44
C SER A 75 -13.95 -1.79 -5.34
N THR A 76 -12.91 -1.90 -4.51
CA THR A 76 -11.76 -0.99 -4.57
C THR A 76 -10.49 -1.81 -4.73
N VAL A 77 -9.65 -1.38 -5.66
CA VAL A 77 -8.27 -1.87 -5.79
C VAL A 77 -7.37 -0.99 -4.96
N VAL A 78 -6.60 -1.58 -4.05
CA VAL A 78 -5.66 -0.87 -3.18
C VAL A 78 -4.24 -1.34 -3.48
N PHE A 79 -3.41 -0.42 -3.96
CA PHE A 79 -1.98 -0.61 -4.14
C PHE A 79 -1.25 -0.24 -2.84
N LEU A 80 -0.52 -1.19 -2.27
CA LEU A 80 0.04 -1.15 -0.90
C LEU A 80 1.48 -0.62 -0.82
N GLY A 81 1.94 0.07 -1.86
CA GLY A 81 3.31 0.60 -1.91
C GLY A 81 4.22 -0.15 -2.85
N ASP A 82 5.38 0.47 -3.07
CA ASP A 82 6.39 0.04 -4.02
C ASP A 82 5.80 -0.08 -5.44
N ASN A 83 5.05 0.96 -5.80
CA ASN A 83 4.33 1.01 -7.07
C ASN A 83 5.26 1.38 -8.23
N ILE A 84 6.50 1.84 -7.96
CA ILE A 84 7.52 2.09 -8.98
C ILE A 84 8.94 1.79 -8.49
N TYR A 85 9.64 0.90 -9.21
CA TYR A 85 11.03 0.55 -8.96
C TYR A 85 12.05 1.29 -9.85
N PRO A 86 13.32 1.38 -9.39
CA PRO A 86 13.78 1.09 -8.04
C PRO A 86 13.64 2.28 -7.08
N GLU A 87 13.39 3.50 -7.56
CA GLU A 87 13.51 4.70 -6.71
C GLU A 87 12.43 5.77 -6.96
N GLY A 88 11.21 5.38 -7.33
CA GLY A 88 10.13 6.36 -7.49
C GLY A 88 10.28 7.25 -8.72
N ILE A 89 9.55 8.37 -8.73
CA ILE A 89 9.58 9.37 -9.80
C ILE A 89 10.63 10.46 -9.49
N THR A 90 11.92 10.10 -9.59
CA THR A 90 13.02 11.07 -9.49
C THR A 90 13.17 11.90 -10.78
N PRO A 91 13.81 13.08 -10.73
CA PRO A 91 14.08 13.88 -11.93
C PRO A 91 14.76 13.10 -13.06
N GLU A 92 15.67 12.19 -12.71
CA GLU A 92 16.45 11.39 -13.66
C GLU A 92 15.59 10.31 -14.34
N ARG A 93 14.51 9.86 -13.68
CA ARG A 93 13.67 8.73 -14.09
C ARG A 93 12.25 9.11 -14.46
N ALA A 94 11.90 10.40 -14.44
CA ALA A 94 10.55 10.89 -14.73
C ALA A 94 9.98 10.36 -16.06
N HIS A 95 10.83 10.22 -17.09
CA HIS A 95 10.45 9.68 -18.40
C HIS A 95 10.09 8.17 -18.39
N GLN A 96 10.58 7.41 -17.41
CA GLN A 96 10.36 5.96 -17.28
C GLN A 96 9.15 5.63 -16.41
N ALA A 97 8.75 6.58 -15.55
CA ALA A 97 7.69 6.38 -14.58
C ALA A 97 6.29 6.26 -15.22
N ASP A 98 6.06 6.99 -16.31
CA ASP A 98 4.73 7.22 -16.87
C ASP A 98 4.15 5.98 -17.57
N ALA A 99 4.56 5.69 -18.81
CA ALA A 99 3.83 4.73 -19.64
C ALA A 99 4.11 3.26 -19.31
N THR A 100 5.29 2.93 -18.77
CA THR A 100 5.74 1.53 -18.70
C THR A 100 5.48 0.87 -17.34
N ILE A 101 5.44 1.64 -16.25
CA ILE A 101 5.35 1.08 -14.88
C ILE A 101 4.00 1.42 -14.23
N LEU A 102 3.67 2.72 -14.09
CA LEU A 102 2.43 3.13 -13.44
C LEU A 102 1.22 3.05 -14.38
N GLY A 103 1.41 3.30 -15.68
CA GLY A 103 0.35 3.16 -16.69
C GLY A 103 -0.43 1.85 -16.61
N PRO A 104 0.21 0.66 -16.66
CA PRO A 104 -0.49 -0.62 -16.54
C PRO A 104 -1.28 -0.81 -15.24
N GLN A 105 -0.84 -0.21 -14.14
CA GLN A 105 -1.54 -0.26 -12.85
C GLN A 105 -2.80 0.61 -12.88
N VAL A 106 -2.69 1.83 -13.43
CA VAL A 106 -3.83 2.73 -13.67
C VAL A 106 -4.82 2.12 -14.66
N ASP A 107 -4.33 1.49 -15.73
CA ASP A 107 -5.16 0.82 -16.73
C ASP A 107 -5.95 -0.35 -16.13
N ALA A 108 -5.36 -1.10 -15.18
CA ALA A 108 -6.06 -2.17 -14.47
C ALA A 108 -7.22 -1.63 -13.61
N VAL A 109 -7.06 -0.44 -13.01
CA VAL A 109 -8.15 0.20 -12.24
C VAL A 109 -9.21 0.74 -13.20
N THR A 110 -8.83 1.60 -14.14
CA THR A 110 -9.77 2.25 -15.06
C THR A 110 -10.52 1.26 -15.94
N GLY A 111 -9.83 0.23 -16.45
CA GLY A 111 -10.41 -0.83 -17.27
C GLY A 111 -11.41 -1.70 -16.50
N SER A 112 -11.29 -1.78 -15.17
CA SER A 112 -12.25 -2.49 -14.33
C SER A 112 -13.51 -1.68 -13.98
N GLY A 113 -13.42 -0.34 -14.03
CA GLY A 113 -14.48 0.57 -13.57
C GLY A 113 -14.66 0.62 -12.04
N ALA A 114 -13.76 0.01 -11.27
CA ALA A 114 -13.72 0.08 -9.81
C ALA A 114 -12.94 1.31 -9.32
N ASP A 115 -13.07 1.63 -8.04
CA ASP A 115 -12.26 2.68 -7.40
C ASP A 115 -10.81 2.21 -7.18
N GLY A 116 -9.86 3.14 -7.21
CA GLY A 116 -8.44 2.90 -6.94
C GLY A 116 -7.91 3.70 -5.75
N VAL A 117 -7.09 3.06 -4.92
CA VAL A 117 -6.32 3.72 -3.86
C VAL A 117 -4.86 3.29 -3.95
N PHE A 118 -3.94 4.24 -3.95
CA PHE A 118 -2.49 4.01 -3.96
C PHE A 118 -1.87 4.55 -2.68
N VAL A 119 -1.00 3.75 -2.08
CA VAL A 119 -0.19 4.11 -0.91
C VAL A 119 1.29 4.07 -1.32
N PRO A 120 2.16 4.98 -0.88
CA PRO A 120 3.59 4.89 -1.16
C PRO A 120 4.29 3.82 -0.29
N GLY A 121 5.31 3.19 -0.86
CA GLY A 121 6.29 2.35 -0.18
C GLY A 121 7.68 2.97 -0.12
N ASN A 122 8.69 2.20 0.28
CA ASN A 122 10.07 2.71 0.43
C ASN A 122 10.73 3.05 -0.90
N HIS A 123 10.42 2.34 -1.97
CA HIS A 123 10.96 2.65 -3.29
C HIS A 123 10.34 3.92 -3.86
N ASP A 124 9.04 4.13 -3.62
CA ASP A 124 8.33 5.36 -3.99
C ASP A 124 8.93 6.60 -3.32
N TRP A 125 9.38 6.45 -2.06
CA TRP A 125 10.14 7.44 -1.30
C TRP A 125 11.63 7.55 -1.71
N ALA A 126 12.04 6.96 -2.83
CA ALA A 126 13.42 6.91 -3.29
C ALA A 126 14.40 6.43 -2.19
N TYR A 127 14.01 5.43 -1.40
CA TYR A 127 14.73 4.92 -0.22
C TYR A 127 15.16 6.00 0.77
N ALA A 128 14.37 7.08 0.89
CA ALA A 128 14.70 8.22 1.72
C ALA A 128 16.10 8.80 1.47
N ARG A 129 16.50 8.87 0.18
CA ARG A 129 17.67 9.65 -0.24
C ARG A 129 17.63 11.04 0.39
N SER A 130 18.80 11.53 0.81
CA SER A 130 18.96 12.78 1.55
C SER A 130 18.25 13.96 0.87
N GLY A 131 17.77 14.89 1.69
CA GLY A 131 17.05 16.08 1.20
C GLY A 131 15.59 15.78 0.88
N ASP A 132 15.06 16.47 -0.13
CA ASP A 132 13.65 16.50 -0.53
C ASP A 132 13.30 15.59 -1.73
N ILE A 133 14.27 14.84 -2.24
CA ILE A 133 14.11 13.97 -3.43
C ILE A 133 12.94 13.01 -3.24
N GLY A 134 12.89 12.30 -2.09
CA GLY A 134 11.83 11.34 -1.79
C GLY A 134 10.45 11.99 -1.71
N LEU A 135 10.34 13.15 -1.03
CA LEU A 135 9.09 13.90 -0.94
C LEU A 135 8.61 14.36 -2.31
N HIS A 136 9.51 14.83 -3.17
CA HIS A 136 9.16 15.22 -4.53
C HIS A 136 8.77 14.01 -5.40
N ALA A 137 9.41 12.86 -5.22
CA ALA A 137 9.05 11.62 -5.93
C ALA A 137 7.62 11.18 -5.57
N VAL A 138 7.29 11.13 -4.27
CA VAL A 138 5.94 10.80 -3.79
C VAL A 138 4.90 11.79 -4.28
N ARG A 139 5.21 13.10 -4.29
CA ARG A 139 4.27 14.11 -4.80
C ARG A 139 4.01 13.97 -6.30
N ARG A 140 5.05 13.74 -7.11
CA ARG A 140 4.87 13.48 -8.55
C ARG A 140 4.05 12.22 -8.80
N GLN A 141 4.24 11.18 -7.99
CA GLN A 141 3.43 9.97 -8.08
C GLN A 141 1.97 10.22 -7.69
N ALA A 142 1.73 11.01 -6.65
CA ALA A 142 0.38 11.42 -6.26
C ALA A 142 -0.31 12.21 -7.38
N ASP A 143 0.38 13.18 -7.97
CA ASP A 143 -0.13 13.98 -9.10
C ASP A 143 -0.47 13.07 -10.28
N TYR A 144 0.42 12.13 -10.63
CA TYR A 144 0.23 11.17 -11.71
C TYR A 144 -1.05 10.34 -11.55
N ILE A 145 -1.23 9.78 -10.35
CA ILE A 145 -2.36 8.90 -10.02
C ILE A 145 -3.66 9.70 -9.94
N ASN A 146 -3.66 10.85 -9.27
CA ASN A 146 -4.85 11.68 -9.11
C ASN A 146 -5.31 12.28 -10.44
N GLU A 147 -4.40 12.66 -11.35
CA GLU A 147 -4.75 13.14 -12.69
C GLU A 147 -5.57 12.12 -13.49
N ARG A 148 -5.30 10.81 -13.29
CA ARG A 148 -5.89 9.73 -14.08
C ARG A 148 -7.08 9.04 -13.40
N LEU A 149 -7.08 8.97 -12.08
CA LEU A 149 -8.11 8.28 -11.28
C LEU A 149 -9.02 9.25 -10.51
N GLY A 150 -8.68 10.53 -10.43
CA GLY A 150 -9.38 11.54 -9.64
C GLY A 150 -8.75 11.77 -8.28
N ASP A 151 -9.08 12.93 -7.68
CA ASP A 151 -8.51 13.38 -6.41
C ASP A 151 -8.75 12.38 -5.27
N GLY A 152 -7.71 12.21 -4.44
CA GLY A 152 -7.69 11.27 -3.34
C GLY A 152 -7.48 9.80 -3.76
N SER A 153 -7.14 9.52 -5.01
CA SER A 153 -6.73 8.17 -5.42
C SER A 153 -5.34 7.81 -4.91
N PHE A 154 -4.51 8.80 -4.55
CA PHE A 154 -3.24 8.59 -3.85
C PHE A 154 -3.33 9.09 -2.41
N LEU A 155 -3.12 8.19 -1.45
CA LEU A 155 -3.27 8.45 -0.02
C LEU A 155 -2.08 7.91 0.80
N PRO A 156 -1.69 8.59 1.88
CA PRO A 156 -2.14 9.92 2.30
C PRO A 156 -1.59 11.03 1.39
N GLU A 157 -2.34 12.13 1.28
CA GLU A 157 -1.98 13.22 0.36
C GLU A 157 -0.70 13.95 0.77
N GLY A 158 0.06 14.39 -0.23
CA GLY A 158 1.18 15.32 -0.08
C GLY A 158 2.39 14.77 0.67
N GLY A 159 2.51 13.44 0.80
CA GLY A 159 3.59 12.76 1.54
C GLY A 159 3.41 12.84 3.06
N LYS A 160 2.17 12.93 3.53
CA LYS A 160 1.84 12.90 4.97
C LYS A 160 1.78 11.46 5.49
N PRO A 161 1.94 11.23 6.80
CA PRO A 161 1.90 9.87 7.36
C PRO A 161 0.50 9.25 7.43
N GLY A 162 -0.56 10.06 7.24
CA GLY A 162 -1.92 9.68 7.64
C GLY A 162 -2.12 9.80 9.17
N PRO A 163 -3.13 9.15 9.75
CA PRO A 163 -4.10 8.29 9.07
C PRO A 163 -5.05 9.09 8.16
N VAL A 164 -5.50 8.45 7.08
CA VAL A 164 -6.68 8.86 6.30
C VAL A 164 -7.72 7.76 6.43
N VAL A 165 -8.97 8.14 6.71
CA VAL A 165 -10.09 7.20 6.86
C VAL A 165 -11.01 7.32 5.65
N ARG A 166 -11.35 6.18 5.04
CA ARG A 166 -12.35 6.08 3.97
C ARG A 166 -13.40 5.05 4.32
N ASP A 167 -14.64 5.47 4.30
CA ASP A 167 -15.82 4.62 4.49
C ASP A 167 -16.34 4.15 3.12
N LEU A 168 -16.49 2.84 2.95
CA LEU A 168 -16.73 2.18 1.67
C LEU A 168 -17.94 1.23 1.75
N PRO A 169 -18.85 1.24 0.77
CA PRO A 169 -19.03 2.29 -0.24
C PRO A 169 -19.46 3.63 0.40
N ALA A 170 -19.22 4.75 -0.28
CA ALA A 170 -19.48 6.09 0.26
C ALA A 170 -20.94 6.34 0.68
N GLU A 171 -21.92 5.80 -0.07
CA GLU A 171 -23.35 6.02 0.19
C GLU A 171 -23.91 5.17 1.33
N ASN A 172 -23.36 3.97 1.57
CA ASN A 172 -23.80 3.06 2.62
C ASN A 172 -22.61 2.24 3.17
N PRO A 173 -21.79 2.84 4.05
CA PRO A 173 -20.56 2.22 4.50
C PRO A 173 -20.78 0.88 5.21
N SER A 174 -20.10 -0.15 4.71
CA SER A 174 -20.00 -1.47 5.34
C SER A 174 -18.56 -1.82 5.72
N LEU A 175 -17.59 -1.07 5.18
CA LEU A 175 -16.17 -1.24 5.41
C LEU A 175 -15.52 0.11 5.69
N ARG A 176 -14.54 0.14 6.59
CA ARG A 176 -13.69 1.30 6.88
C ARG A 176 -12.23 0.99 6.54
N LEU A 177 -11.68 1.71 5.58
CA LEU A 177 -10.28 1.68 5.21
C LEU A 177 -9.52 2.76 5.99
N VAL A 178 -8.47 2.37 6.71
CA VAL A 178 -7.55 3.30 7.39
C VAL A 178 -6.20 3.22 6.70
N VAL A 179 -5.80 4.30 6.04
CA VAL A 179 -4.59 4.38 5.22
C VAL A 179 -3.47 5.09 5.98
N LEU A 180 -2.30 4.47 6.01
CA LEU A 180 -1.09 4.97 6.65
C LEU A 180 0.08 4.84 5.67
N ASP A 181 0.89 5.91 5.56
CA ASP A 181 2.23 5.81 4.98
C ASP A 181 3.20 5.48 6.12
N THR A 182 3.55 4.20 6.21
CA THR A 182 4.46 3.72 7.27
C THR A 182 5.91 4.13 6.98
N GLN A 183 6.28 4.27 5.71
CA GLN A 183 7.62 4.68 5.32
C GLN A 183 7.96 6.06 5.89
N TRP A 184 7.00 6.99 5.94
CA TRP A 184 7.17 8.32 6.55
C TRP A 184 7.78 8.28 7.97
N TRP A 185 7.48 7.24 8.76
CA TRP A 185 7.99 7.07 10.13
C TRP A 185 9.38 6.43 10.17
N LEU A 186 9.77 5.71 9.12
CA LEU A 186 10.97 4.89 9.07
C LEU A 186 12.21 5.63 8.53
N HIS A 187 12.07 6.90 8.13
CA HIS A 187 13.19 7.70 7.64
C HIS A 187 13.28 9.10 8.24
N SER A 188 14.47 9.70 8.10
CA SER A 188 14.78 11.07 8.58
C SER A 188 14.93 12.10 7.46
N ALA A 189 14.85 11.70 6.18
CA ALA A 189 14.84 12.62 5.04
C ALA A 189 13.68 13.63 5.11
N SER A 190 13.75 14.69 4.29
CA SER A 190 12.75 15.77 4.31
C SER A 190 11.36 15.22 4.06
N LYS A 191 10.44 15.58 4.96
CA LYS A 191 9.04 15.15 4.92
C LYS A 191 8.16 16.20 5.60
N PRO A 192 6.88 16.34 5.21
CA PRO A 192 5.95 17.27 5.84
C PRO A 192 5.86 17.00 7.34
N ALA A 193 5.67 18.03 8.16
CA ALA A 193 5.39 17.85 9.58
C ALA A 193 4.11 17.00 9.78
N VAL A 194 4.03 16.29 10.90
CA VAL A 194 2.79 15.60 11.29
C VAL A 194 1.68 16.65 11.36
N ASN A 195 0.62 16.46 10.59
CA ASN A 195 -0.58 17.27 10.77
C ASN A 195 -1.02 17.12 12.23
N LYS A 196 -1.22 18.23 12.94
CA LYS A 196 -2.03 18.18 14.17
C LYS A 196 -3.38 17.60 13.77
N ALA A 197 -3.83 16.54 14.44
CA ALA A 197 -5.16 16.01 14.23
C ALA A 197 -6.17 17.17 14.36
N THR A 198 -6.88 17.45 13.27
CA THR A 198 -8.03 18.36 13.24
C THR A 198 -9.29 17.57 13.50
#